data_AF-A0A554KXU5-F1
#
_entry.id   AF-A0A554KXU5-F1
#
_cell.length_a   1.000
_cell.length_b   1.000
_cell.length_c   1.000
_cell.angle_alpha   90.00
_cell.angle_beta   90.00
_cell.angle_gamma   90.00
#
_symmetry.space_group_name_H-M   'P 1'
#
loop_
_entity.id
_entity.type
_entity.pdbx_description
1 polymer ?
#
loop_
_entity_poly.entity_id
_entity_poly.type
_entity_poly.pdbx_seq_one_letter_code
_entity_poly.pdbx_strand_id
1 'polypeptide(L)'
;MTLGIGLAMLAGVVVVVWILAPSWQTEMLANILLLGGLFFTASWMWKNSRYGLITTIGLWGFLIMQRLGMLDWISVGAWLAIIGLITLVN
;
A
#
# COMPACT_ATOMS: atom_id res chain seq x y z
N MET A 1 -8.04 7.23 17.15
CA MET A 1 -8.84 7.59 15.95
C MET A 1 -8.21 7.14 14.64
N THR A 2 -6.90 7.33 14.43
CA THR A 2 -6.19 6.97 13.18
C THR A 2 -6.29 5.50 12.77
N LEU A 3 -6.22 4.57 13.72
CA LEU A 3 -6.39 3.12 13.47
C LEU A 3 -7.77 2.76 12.90
N GLY A 4 -8.82 3.42 13.39
CA GLY A 4 -10.20 3.18 12.94
C GLY A 4 -10.42 3.60 11.48
N ILE A 5 -9.75 4.66 11.04
CA ILE A 5 -9.78 5.12 9.65
C ILE A 5 -9.06 4.10 8.74
N GLY A 6 -7.89 3.62 9.16
CA GLY A 6 -7.14 2.60 8.42
C GLY A 6 -7.93 1.30 8.23
N LEU A 7 -8.57 0.82 9.30
CA LEU A 7 -9.43 -0.36 9.25
C LEU A 7 -10.68 -0.15 8.40
N ALA A 8 -11.32 1.02 8.46
CA ALA A 8 -12.47 1.34 7.63
C ALA A 8 -12.12 1.36 6.13
N MET A 9 -10.94 1.90 5.78
CA MET A 9 -10.44 1.88 4.41
C MET A 9 -10.15 0.46 3.92
N LEU A 10 -9.50 -0.38 4.74
CA LEU A 10 -9.25 -1.79 4.41
C LEU A 10 -10.55 -2.60 4.28
N ALA A 11 -11.53 -2.36 5.14
CA ALA A 11 -12.87 -2.95 4.99
C ALA A 11 -13.53 -2.49 3.68
N GLY A 12 -13.36 -1.22 3.31
CA GLY A 12 -13.78 -0.68 2.01
C GLY A 12 -13.14 -1.41 0.83
N VAL A 13 -11.86 -1.79 0.89
CA VAL A 13 -11.20 -2.62 -0.13
C VAL A 13 -11.91 -3.96 -0.28
N VAL A 14 -12.19 -4.66 0.83
CA VAL A 14 -12.89 -5.95 0.81
C VAL A 14 -14.26 -5.81 0.15
N VAL A 15 -15.02 -4.78 0.52
CA VAL A 15 -16.33 -4.48 -0.05
C VAL A 15 -16.22 -4.24 -1.56
N VAL A 16 -15.27 -3.41 -2.01
CA VAL A 16 -15.09 -3.08 -3.42
C VAL A 16 -14.70 -4.31 -4.24
N VAL A 17 -13.79 -5.14 -3.73
CA VAL A 17 -13.30 -6.33 -4.44
C VAL A 17 -14.35 -7.45 -4.49
N TRP A 18 -15.16 -7.61 -3.44
CA TRP A 18 -16.10 -8.73 -3.33
C TRP A 18 -17.52 -8.41 -3.81
N ILE A 19 -17.93 -7.14 -3.78
CA ILE A 19 -19.32 -6.74 -4.09
C ILE A 19 -19.43 -6.10 -5.48
N LEU A 20 -18.43 -5.33 -5.91
CA LEU A 20 -18.50 -4.62 -7.18
C LEU A 20 -17.98 -5.49 -8.33
N ALA A 21 -18.63 -5.38 -9.49
CA ALA A 21 -18.21 -6.08 -10.69
C ALA A 21 -16.79 -5.63 -11.10
N PRO A 22 -15.90 -6.56 -11.48
CA PRO A 22 -14.52 -6.24 -11.82
C PRO A 22 -14.48 -5.31 -13.04
N SER A 23 -14.09 -4.08 -12.80
CA SER A 23 -13.89 -3.03 -13.79
C SER A 23 -12.69 -2.17 -13.41
N TRP A 24 -12.12 -1.46 -14.39
CA TRP A 24 -10.95 -0.62 -14.16
C TRP A 24 -11.18 0.40 -13.02
N GLN A 25 -12.40 0.94 -12.92
CA GLN A 25 -12.79 1.92 -11.90
C GLN A 25 -12.80 1.29 -10.50
N THR A 26 -13.33 0.07 -10.38
CA THR A 26 -13.36 -0.67 -9.11
C THR A 26 -11.96 -1.05 -8.65
N GLU A 27 -11.08 -1.44 -9.58
CA GLU A 27 -9.67 -1.72 -9.27
C GLU A 27 -8.93 -0.46 -8.82
N MET A 28 -9.18 0.68 -9.48
CA MET A 28 -8.55 1.94 -9.12
C MET A 28 -9.00 2.39 -7.72
N LEU A 29 -10.30 2.26 -7.42
CA LEU A 29 -10.88 2.62 -6.13
C LEU A 29 -10.40 1.68 -5.01
N ALA A 30 -10.30 0.37 -5.28
CA ALA A 30 -9.71 -0.59 -4.36
C ALA A 30 -8.25 -0.24 -4.05
N ASN A 31 -7.46 0.13 -5.07
CA ASN A 31 -6.06 0.51 -4.88
C ASN A 31 -5.90 1.79 -4.06
N ILE A 32 -6.76 2.80 -4.28
CA ILE A 32 -6.74 4.05 -3.50
C ILE A 32 -7.09 3.76 -2.03
N LEU A 33 -8.13 2.98 -1.78
CA LEU A 33 -8.52 2.58 -0.43
C LEU A 33 -7.44 1.74 0.27
N LEU A 34 -6.78 0.85 -0.48
CA LEU A 34 -5.70 0.03 0.04
C LEU A 34 -4.48 0.89 0.41
N LEU A 35 -4.07 1.83 -0.45
CA LEU A 35 -3.00 2.79 -0.18
C LEU A 35 -3.31 3.61 1.08
N GLY A 36 -4.51 4.18 1.15
CA GLY A 36 -4.94 4.96 2.31
C GLY A 36 -4.97 4.12 3.59
N GLY A 37 -5.53 2.91 3.53
CA GLY A 37 -5.60 1.99 4.65
C GLY A 37 -4.22 1.58 5.17
N LEU A 38 -3.31 1.23 4.27
CA LEU A 38 -1.91 0.93 4.59
C LEU A 38 -1.22 2.14 5.20
N PHE A 39 -1.39 3.34 4.63
CA PHE A 39 -0.81 4.59 5.14
C PHE A 39 -1.22 4.87 6.58
N PHE A 40 -2.52 4.83 6.86
CA PHE A 40 -3.03 5.11 8.20
C PHE A 40 -2.60 4.03 9.20
N THR A 41 -2.62 2.77 8.80
CA THR A 41 -2.24 1.64 9.66
C THR A 41 -0.76 1.67 10.00
N ALA A 42 0.09 1.89 8.99
CA ALA A 42 1.53 1.97 9.16
C ALA A 42 1.96 3.23 9.93
N SER A 43 1.36 4.39 9.63
CA SER A 43 1.64 5.63 10.38
C SER A 43 1.23 5.50 11.84
N TRP A 44 0.14 4.77 12.13
CA TRP A 44 -0.25 4.45 13.50
C TRP A 44 0.76 3.51 14.18
N MET A 45 1.16 2.41 13.53
CA MET A 45 2.13 1.46 14.08
C MET A 45 3.46 2.13 14.44
N TRP A 46 3.97 3.00 13.57
CA TRP A 46 5.26 3.63 13.75
C TRP A 46 5.21 4.92 14.59
N LYS A 47 4.00 5.40 14.96
CA LYS A 47 3.74 6.72 15.60
C LYS A 47 4.37 7.94 14.89
N ASN A 48 5.00 7.71 13.74
CA ASN A 48 5.72 8.68 12.94
C ASN A 48 5.26 8.51 11.48
N SER A 49 4.67 9.57 10.93
CA SER A 49 4.12 9.58 9.58
C SER A 49 5.17 9.30 8.50
N ARG A 50 6.48 9.53 8.75
CA ARG A 50 7.54 9.24 7.77
C ARG A 50 7.70 7.74 7.53
N TYR A 51 7.89 6.95 8.59
CA TYR A 51 8.01 5.49 8.48
C TYR A 51 6.71 4.85 8.02
N GLY A 52 5.56 5.42 8.38
CA GLY A 52 4.26 5.02 7.84
C GLY A 52 4.16 5.20 6.33
N LEU A 53 4.66 6.31 5.80
CA LEU A 53 4.71 6.57 4.35
C LEU A 53 5.64 5.60 3.63
N ILE A 54 6.86 5.41 4.15
CA ILE A 54 7.87 4.52 3.58
C ILE A 54 7.34 3.08 3.50
N THR A 55 6.81 2.56 4.61
CA THR A 55 6.29 1.20 4.66
C THR A 55 5.06 1.01 3.77
N THR A 56 4.22 2.04 3.64
CA THR A 56 3.06 1.99 2.74
C THR A 56 3.45 1.96 1.28
N ILE A 57 4.37 2.84 0.87
CA ILE A 57 4.91 2.81 -0.49
C ILE A 57 5.54 1.44 -0.74
N GLY A 58 6.35 0.94 0.20
CA GLY A 58 7.02 -0.35 0.07
C GLY A 58 6.05 -1.52 -0.13
N LEU A 59 5.03 -1.63 0.73
CA LEU A 59 4.00 -2.67 0.64
C LEU A 59 3.16 -2.53 -0.63
N TRP A 60 2.76 -1.31 -0.98
CA TRP A 60 1.95 -1.09 -2.18
C TRP A 60 2.70 -1.42 -3.46
N GLY A 61 3.97 -0.99 -3.58
CA GLY A 61 4.79 -1.35 -4.73
C GLY A 61 5.06 -2.85 -4.83
N PHE A 62 5.21 -3.53 -3.69
CA PHE A 62 5.33 -5.00 -3.67
C PHE A 62 4.06 -5.69 -4.20
N LEU A 63 2.87 -5.20 -3.81
CA LEU A 63 1.60 -5.71 -4.32
C LEU A 63 1.42 -5.45 -5.83
N ILE A 64 1.91 -4.32 -6.32
CA ILE A 64 1.94 -4.03 -7.77
C ILE A 64 2.88 -4.99 -8.48
N MET A 65 4.09 -5.21 -7.97
CA MET A 65 5.04 -6.15 -8.57
C MET A 65 4.47 -7.55 -8.61
N GLN A 66 3.78 -7.98 -7.55
CA GLN A 66 3.04 -9.25 -7.54
C GLN A 66 1.97 -9.30 -8.62
N ARG A 67 1.17 -8.23 -8.76
CA ARG A 67 0.11 -8.16 -9.78
C ARG A 67 0.65 -8.18 -11.20
N LEU A 68 1.79 -7.55 -11.44
CA LEU A 68 2.45 -7.50 -12.74
C LEU A 68 3.31 -8.76 -13.04
N GLY A 69 3.40 -9.70 -12.11
CA GLY A 69 4.25 -10.88 -12.25
C GLY A 69 5.75 -10.57 -12.21
N MET A 70 6.14 -9.41 -11.67
CA MET A 70 7.51 -8.90 -11.59
C MET A 70 8.17 -9.21 -10.23
N LEU A 71 7.86 -10.37 -9.64
CA LEU A 71 8.44 -10.84 -8.37
C LEU A 71 9.76 -11.60 -8.57
N ASP A 72 10.61 -11.13 -9.48
CA ASP A 72 11.97 -11.64 -9.60
C ASP A 72 12.90 -10.96 -8.59
N TRP A 73 13.98 -11.66 -8.22
CA TRP A 73 14.95 -11.18 -7.22
C TRP A 73 15.57 -9.83 -7.57
N ILE A 74 15.71 -9.52 -8.88
CA ILE A 74 16.33 -8.29 -9.35
C ILE A 74 15.35 -7.14 -9.16
N SER A 75 14.10 -7.29 -9.60
CA SER A 75 13.03 -6.30 -9.41
C SER A 75 12.78 -5.99 -7.94
N VAL A 76 12.75 -7.02 -7.08
CA VAL A 76 12.61 -6.85 -5.63
C VAL A 76 13.83 -6.13 -5.03
N GLY A 77 15.04 -6.50 -5.44
CA GLY A 77 16.27 -5.83 -5.00
C GLY A 77 16.31 -4.36 -5.40
N ALA A 78 15.95 -4.04 -6.64
CA ALA A 78 15.83 -2.68 -7.13
C ALA A 78 14.77 -1.87 -6.37
N TRP A 79 13.63 -2.50 -6.06
CA TRP A 79 12.57 -1.88 -5.26
C TRP A 79 13.04 -1.52 -3.85
N LEU A 80 13.72 -2.46 -3.18
CA LEU A 80 14.27 -2.25 -1.85
C LEU A 80 15.35 -1.16 -1.85
N ALA A 81 16.18 -1.09 -2.91
CA ALA A 81 17.14 -0.01 -3.08
C ALA A 81 16.46 1.36 -3.23
N ILE A 82 15.36 1.45 -4.00
CA ILE A 82 14.57 2.69 -4.13
C ILE A 82 13.98 3.09 -2.79
N ILE A 83 13.38 2.16 -2.05
CA ILE A 83 12.87 2.42 -0.69
C ILE A 83 14.00 2.91 0.23
N GLY A 84 15.16 2.26 0.19
CA GLY A 84 16.34 2.64 0.96
C GLY A 84 16.82 4.06 0.63
N LEU A 85 16.82 4.45 -0.64
CA LEU A 85 17.13 5.82 -1.04
C LEU A 85 16.11 6.83 -0.52
N ILE A 86 14.81 6.50 -0.58
CA ILE A 86 13.73 7.34 -0.03
C ILE A 86 13.89 7.51 1.48
N THR A 87 14.37 6.48 2.20
CA THR A 87 14.64 6.57 3.64
C THR A 87 15.84 7.45 4.00
N LEU A 88 16.80 7.64 3.09
CA LEU A 88 18.01 8.44 3.34
C LEU A 88 17.79 9.94 3.12
N VAL A 89 16.81 10.32 2.30
CA VAL A 89 16.53 11.72 1.95
C VAL A 89 15.50 12.37 2.90
N ASN A 90 14.83 11.58 3.75
CA ASN A 90 13.77 12.00 4.68
C ASN A 90 14.18 11.90 6.15
#